data_AF-A0AAE6WSW4-F1
#
_entry.id   AF-A0AAE6WSW4-F1
#
_cell.length_a   1.000
_cell.length_b   1.000
_cell.length_c   1.000
_cell.angle_alpha   90.00
_cell.angle_beta   90.00
_cell.angle_gamma   90.00
#
_symmetry.space_group_name_H-M   'P 1'
#
loop_
_entity.id
_entity.type
_entity.pdbx_description
1 polymer ?
#
loop_
_entity_poly.entity_id
_entity_poly.type
_entity_poly.pdbx_seq_one_letter_code
_entity_poly.pdbx_strand_id
1 'polypeptide(L)'
;MFTDGRVKTYDSLSGTGSIELANTAQELGFQLQQLPSPEIMPQVGERLKFRIIEEQKKIQLENMVRLDIKPQQELVPEVVVLPSLAPTVVAVPVRNSILFSPTLWLAFVSALGFMIFGEI
;
A
#
# COMPACT_ATOMS: atom_id res chain seq x y z
N MET A 1 9.53 -16.96 1.84
CA MET A 1 8.79 -15.92 2.60
C MET A 1 8.61 -14.69 1.73
N PHE A 2 7.61 -13.85 2.01
CA PHE A 2 7.47 -12.54 1.36
C PHE A 2 8.38 -11.52 2.05
N THR A 3 8.90 -10.59 1.26
CA THR A 3 9.81 -9.52 1.67
C THR A 3 9.21 -8.18 1.25
N ASP A 4 9.31 -7.20 2.14
CA ASP A 4 8.91 -5.83 1.86
C ASP A 4 10.13 -5.01 1.40
N GLY A 5 9.92 -4.16 0.41
CA GLY A 5 10.95 -3.28 -0.15
C GLY A 5 10.37 -1.98 -0.67
N ARG A 6 11.26 -1.07 -1.06
CA ARG A 6 10.89 0.21 -1.66
C ARG A 6 11.69 0.45 -2.94
N VAL A 7 11.05 1.00 -3.95
CA VAL A 7 11.74 1.45 -5.16
C VAL A 7 12.72 2.55 -4.78
N LYS A 8 14.01 2.33 -5.00
CA LYS A 8 15.06 3.32 -4.74
C LYS A 8 15.38 4.14 -5.98
N THR A 9 15.46 3.46 -7.12
CA THR A 9 15.75 4.08 -8.42
C THR A 9 14.86 3.47 -9.50
N TYR A 10 14.53 4.27 -10.50
CA TYR A 10 13.86 3.82 -11.72
C TYR A 10 14.28 4.70 -12.89
N ASP A 11 14.70 4.07 -13.97
CA ASP A 11 15.01 4.71 -15.24
C ASP A 11 13.99 4.26 -16.30
N SER A 12 13.19 5.21 -16.78
CA SER A 12 12.15 4.97 -17.78
C SER A 12 12.72 4.64 -19.18
N LEU A 13 13.95 5.03 -19.49
CA LEU A 13 14.57 4.76 -20.79
C LEU A 13 15.00 3.30 -20.91
N SER A 14 15.66 2.78 -19.88
CA SER A 14 16.06 1.37 -19.83
C SER A 14 14.93 0.44 -19.36
N GLY A 15 13.90 0.98 -18.69
CA GLY A 15 12.84 0.21 -18.07
C GLY A 15 13.34 -0.62 -16.88
N THR A 16 14.44 -0.20 -16.25
CA THR A 16 15.07 -0.89 -15.12
C THR A 16 15.07 -0.02 -13.87
N GLY A 17 15.12 -0.66 -12.71
CA GLY A 17 15.23 0.04 -11.43
C GLY A 17 15.83 -0.82 -10.35
N SER A 18 15.98 -0.26 -9.15
CA SER A 18 16.44 -0.98 -7.97
C SER A 18 15.45 -0.85 -6.81
N ILE A 19 15.37 -1.92 -6.02
CA ILE A 19 14.56 -2.04 -4.81
C ILE A 19 15.50 -2.16 -3.62
N GLU A 20 15.30 -1.31 -2.62
CA GLU A 20 15.93 -1.40 -1.32
C GLU A 20 15.07 -2.24 -0.39
N LEU A 21 15.67 -3.27 0.23
CA LEU A 21 14.96 -4.13 1.18
C LEU A 21 14.79 -3.41 2.53
N ALA A 22 13.62 -3.55 3.16
CA ALA A 22 13.33 -2.81 4.40
C ALA A 22 14.23 -3.22 5.60
N ASN A 23 14.68 -4.47 5.63
CA ASN A 23 15.40 -5.05 6.78
C ASN A 23 16.92 -5.18 6.55
N THR A 24 17.40 -4.86 5.35
CA THR A 24 18.79 -5.06 4.94
C THR A 24 19.19 -3.97 3.95
N ALA A 25 20.41 -3.45 4.02
CA ALA A 25 20.94 -2.49 3.03
C ALA A 25 21.24 -3.12 1.65
N GLN A 26 20.57 -4.22 1.31
CA GLN A 26 20.70 -4.92 0.05
C GLN A 26 19.79 -4.27 -1.00
N GLU A 27 20.36 -4.03 -2.17
CA GLU A 27 19.62 -3.61 -3.36
C GLU A 27 19.45 -4.76 -4.33
N LEU A 28 18.24 -4.87 -4.88
CA LEU A 28 17.90 -5.84 -5.92
C LEU A 28 17.40 -5.10 -7.16
N GLY A 29 17.96 -5.44 -8.32
CA GLY A 29 17.50 -4.90 -9.59
C GLY A 29 16.18 -5.52 -10.03
N PHE A 30 15.34 -4.74 -10.70
CA PHE A 30 14.12 -5.21 -11.36
C PHE A 30 13.96 -4.59 -12.75
N GLN A 31 13.17 -5.25 -13.58
CA GLN A 31 12.69 -4.74 -14.86
C GLN A 31 11.20 -4.40 -14.75
N LEU A 32 10.74 -3.37 -15.47
CA LEU A 32 9.35 -2.92 -15.46
C LEU A 32 8.37 -4.07 -15.74
N GLN A 33 8.72 -5.00 -16.62
CA GLN A 33 7.87 -6.14 -17.00
C GLN A 33 7.66 -7.14 -15.86
N GLN A 34 8.45 -7.10 -14.80
CA GLN A 34 8.28 -7.93 -13.62
C GLN A 34 7.22 -7.36 -12.65
N LEU A 35 6.89 -6.07 -12.78
CA LEU A 35 5.90 -5.42 -11.93
C LEU A 35 4.48 -5.63 -12.48
N PRO A 36 3.49 -5.80 -11.59
CA PRO A 36 2.09 -5.73 -11.99
C PRO A 36 1.76 -4.30 -12.47
N SER A 37 0.84 -4.20 -13.43
CA SER A 37 0.49 -2.93 -14.09
C SER A 37 1.71 -2.18 -14.63
N PRO A 38 2.46 -2.77 -15.58
CA PRO A 38 3.64 -2.13 -16.18
C PRO A 38 3.32 -0.84 -16.94
N GLU A 39 2.06 -0.60 -17.28
CA GLU A 39 1.56 0.66 -17.84
C GLU A 39 1.67 1.84 -16.86
N ILE A 40 1.74 1.57 -15.56
CA ILE A 40 1.95 2.60 -14.53
C ILE A 40 3.44 2.64 -14.19
N MET A 41 4.11 3.75 -14.47
CA MET A 41 5.54 3.90 -14.15
C MET A 41 5.80 3.77 -12.63
N PRO A 42 6.85 3.04 -12.20
CA PRO A 42 7.30 2.98 -10.82
C PRO A 42 7.72 4.34 -10.29
N GLN A 43 7.42 4.61 -9.01
CA GLN A 43 7.82 5.85 -8.34
C GLN A 43 8.89 5.56 -7.29
N VAL A 44 9.87 6.46 -7.15
CA VAL A 44 10.86 6.38 -6.05
C VAL A 44 10.13 6.49 -4.71
N GLY A 45 10.43 5.58 -3.79
CA GLY A 45 9.77 5.43 -2.50
C GLY A 45 8.54 4.50 -2.51
N GLU A 46 8.08 4.05 -3.67
CA GLU A 46 6.93 3.16 -3.81
C GLU A 46 7.18 1.83 -3.09
N ARG A 47 6.20 1.39 -2.31
CA ARG A 47 6.26 0.16 -1.51
C ARG A 47 5.88 -1.05 -2.34
N LEU A 48 6.76 -2.03 -2.33
CA LEU A 48 6.61 -3.31 -3.02
C LEU A 48 6.66 -4.46 -2.03
N LYS A 49 5.94 -5.53 -2.36
CA LYS A 49 6.02 -6.82 -1.66
C LYS A 49 6.25 -7.94 -2.66
N PHE A 50 7.20 -8.83 -2.39
CA PHE A 50 7.60 -9.86 -3.35
C PHE A 50 8.26 -11.05 -2.64
N ARG A 51 8.52 -12.13 -3.37
CA ARG A 51 9.30 -13.27 -2.90
C ARG A 51 10.68 -13.23 -3.56
N ILE A 52 11.71 -13.44 -2.76
CA ILE A 52 13.07 -13.63 -3.25
C ILE A 52 13.30 -15.13 -3.37
N ILE A 53 13.61 -15.59 -4.59
CA ILE A 53 13.97 -16.98 -4.88
C ILE A 53 15.43 -16.98 -5.35
N GLU A 54 16.25 -17.82 -4.73
CA GLU A 54 17.65 -18.00 -5.14
C GLU A 54 17.78 -19.37 -5.81
N GLU A 55 18.00 -19.37 -7.12
CA GLU A 55 18.21 -20.58 -7.90
C GLU A 55 19.52 -20.47 -8.67
N GLN A 56 20.40 -21.48 -8.52
CA GLN A 56 21.65 -21.58 -9.30
C GLN A 56 22.52 -20.30 -9.26
N LYS A 57 22.59 -19.63 -8.09
CA LYS A 57 23.27 -18.33 -7.86
C LYS A 57 22.65 -17.13 -8.57
N LYS A 58 21.43 -17.26 -9.09
CA LYS A 58 20.65 -16.15 -9.63
C LYS A 58 19.53 -15.81 -8.66
N ILE A 59 19.43 -14.53 -8.31
CA ILE A 59 18.31 -14.00 -7.52
C ILE A 59 17.16 -13.70 -8.49
N GLN A 60 15.98 -14.21 -8.18
CA GLN A 60 14.73 -13.91 -8.88
C GLN A 60 13.72 -13.27 -7.93
N LEU A 61 12.98 -12.30 -8.46
CA LEU A 61 11.88 -11.65 -7.77
C LEU A 61 10.57 -12.22 -8.33
N GLU A 62 9.81 -12.88 -7.47
CA GLU A 62 8.52 -13.48 -7.84
C GLU A 62 7.35 -12.86 -7.07
N ASN A 63 6.15 -13.00 -7.62
CA ASN A 63 4.90 -12.58 -6.98
C ASN A 63 4.96 -11.12 -6.48
N MET A 64 5.44 -10.22 -7.34
CA MET A 64 5.56 -8.80 -7.02
C MET A 64 4.17 -8.16 -6.91
N VAL A 65 3.99 -7.34 -5.87
CA VAL A 65 2.76 -6.60 -5.59
C VAL A 65 3.12 -5.15 -5.28
N ARG A 66 2.40 -4.21 -5.91
CA ARG A 66 2.52 -2.77 -5.69
C ARG A 66 1.52 -2.34 -4.63
N LEU A 67 2.00 -1.83 -3.50
CA LEU A 67 1.14 -1.55 -2.33
C LEU A 67 0.51 -0.15 -2.36
N ASP A 68 1.06 0.74 -3.19
CA ASP A 68 0.67 2.15 -3.22
C ASP A 68 -0.21 2.51 -4.44
N ILE A 69 -0.41 1.56 -5.35
CA ILE A 69 -1.37 1.73 -6.44
C ILE A 69 -2.77 1.44 -5.94
N LYS A 70 -3.65 2.44 -6.09
CA LYS A 70 -5.08 2.19 -5.97
C LYS A 70 -5.50 1.36 -7.20
N PRO A 71 -6.20 0.24 -7.02
CA PRO A 71 -6.78 -0.44 -8.16
C PRO A 71 -7.62 0.57 -8.91
N GLN A 72 -7.29 0.82 -10.19
CA GLN A 72 -8.25 1.49 -11.05
C GLN A 72 -9.48 0.59 -11.03
N GLN A 73 -10.59 1.10 -10.48
CA GLN A 73 -11.87 0.47 -10.71
C GLN A 73 -11.97 0.36 -12.22
N GLU A 74 -11.93 -0.86 -12.76
CA GLU A 74 -12.38 -1.11 -14.12
C GLU A 74 -13.68 -0.34 -14.24
N LEU A 75 -13.67 0.71 -15.06
CA LEU A 75 -14.89 1.37 -15.47
C LEU A 75 -15.58 0.30 -16.30
N VAL A 76 -16.34 -0.55 -15.61
CA VAL A 76 -17.29 -1.46 -16.21
C VAL A 76 -18.07 -0.56 -17.16
N PRO A 77 -17.99 -0.76 -18.49
CA PRO A 77 -18.76 0.07 -19.39
C PRO A 77 -20.21 -0.05 -18.92
N GLU A 78 -20.73 1.06 -18.41
CA GLU A 78 -22.08 1.18 -17.92
C GLU A 78 -22.97 0.85 -19.11
N VAL A 79 -23.38 -0.40 -19.22
CA VAL A 79 -24.46 -0.80 -20.10
C VAL A 79 -25.65 -0.01 -19.57
N VAL A 80 -25.99 1.06 -20.28
CA VAL A 80 -27.09 1.97 -19.95
C VAL A 80 -28.38 1.14 -19.94
N VAL A 81 -28.74 0.62 -18.77
CA VAL A 81 -30.06 0.05 -18.54
C VAL A 81 -30.97 1.22 -18.19
N LEU A 82 -31.92 1.50 -19.07
CA LEU A 82 -32.96 2.51 -18.88
C LEU A 82 -33.62 2.34 -17.49
N PRO A 83 -33.79 3.43 -16.71
CA PRO A 83 -34.31 3.33 -15.36
C PRO A 83 -35.78 2.92 -15.36
N SER A 84 -36.07 1.71 -14.87
CA SER A 84 -37.41 1.35 -14.41
C SER A 84 -37.62 1.97 -13.02
N LEU A 85 -38.67 2.76 -12.89
CA LEU A 85 -39.04 3.59 -11.74
C LEU A 85 -39.31 2.72 -10.49
N ALA A 86 -38.39 2.68 -9.53
CA ALA A 86 -38.70 2.36 -8.12
C ALA A 86 -37.62 2.93 -7.18
N PRO A 87 -37.98 3.63 -6.09
CA PRO A 87 -37.00 4.20 -5.17
C PRO A 87 -36.55 3.11 -4.19
N THR A 88 -35.37 2.54 -4.41
CA THR A 88 -34.70 1.74 -3.37
C THR A 88 -33.79 2.67 -2.58
N VAL A 89 -34.16 2.94 -1.34
CA VAL A 89 -33.33 3.67 -0.37
C VAL A 89 -32.07 2.84 -0.13
N VAL A 90 -30.97 3.22 -0.77
CA VAL A 90 -29.64 2.67 -0.48
C VAL A 90 -29.15 3.32 0.81
N ALA A 91 -29.33 2.61 1.93
CA ALA A 91 -28.66 2.95 3.18
C ALA A 91 -27.16 2.71 3.00
N VAL A 92 -26.40 3.79 2.79
CA VAL A 92 -24.93 3.76 2.78
C VAL A 92 -24.46 3.48 4.22
N PRO A 93 -23.68 2.42 4.49
CA PRO A 93 -23.03 2.31 5.78
C PRO A 93 -21.93 3.36 5.87
N VAL A 94 -22.16 4.41 6.66
CA VAL A 94 -21.12 5.37 7.07
C VAL A 94 -20.09 4.57 7.86
N ARG A 95 -18.96 4.27 7.23
CA ARG A 95 -17.84 3.59 7.88
C ARG A 95 -17.23 4.54 8.91
N ASN A 96 -17.60 4.29 10.15
CA ASN A 96 -17.12 4.91 11.38
C ASN A 96 -15.62 5.25 11.30
N SER A 97 -15.29 6.51 11.07
CA SER A 97 -13.95 7.03 11.28
C SER A 97 -13.73 7.09 12.79
N ILE A 98 -12.98 6.13 13.32
CA ILE A 98 -12.41 6.24 14.66
C ILE A 98 -11.43 7.42 14.59
N LEU A 99 -11.94 8.59 14.98
CA LEU A 99 -11.18 9.81 15.16
C LEU A 99 -10.23 9.57 16.34
N PHE A 100 -8.99 9.18 16.04
CA PHE A 100 -7.87 9.40 16.96
C PHE A 100 -7.70 10.92 17.10
N SER A 101 -8.55 11.53 17.93
CA SER A 101 -8.42 12.93 18.28
C SER A 101 -7.21 13.06 19.21
N PRO A 102 -6.21 13.89 18.86
CA PRO A 102 -5.04 14.10 19.72
C PRO A 102 -5.41 14.63 21.11
N THR A 103 -6.57 15.30 21.20
CA THR A 103 -7.11 15.84 22.45
C THR A 103 -7.62 14.75 23.39
N LEU A 104 -8.30 13.71 22.88
CA LEU A 104 -8.76 12.60 23.71
C LEU A 104 -7.58 11.78 24.25
N TRP A 105 -6.54 11.61 23.42
CA TRP A 105 -5.31 10.92 23.81
C TRP A 105 -4.56 11.66 24.93
N LEU A 106 -4.44 12.99 24.84
CA LEU A 106 -3.78 13.80 25.86
C LEU A 106 -4.54 13.78 27.20
N ALA A 107 -5.87 13.86 27.17
CA ALA A 107 -6.71 13.78 28.37
C ALA A 107 -6.63 12.40 29.05
N PHE A 108 -6.51 11.32 28.26
CA PHE A 108 -6.36 9.98 28.81
C PHE A 108 -5.00 9.79 29.50
N VAL A 109 -3.91 10.26 28.88
CA VAL A 109 -2.56 10.20 29.48
C VAL A 109 -2.46 11.06 30.75
N SER A 110 -3.08 12.24 30.77
CA SER A 110 -3.07 13.09 31.96
C SER A 110 -3.83 12.48 33.14
N ALA A 111 -5.03 11.92 32.89
CA ALA A 111 -5.81 11.23 33.91
C ALA A 111 -5.08 10.02 34.49
N LEU A 112 -4.41 9.24 33.63
CA LEU A 112 -3.64 8.06 34.05
C LEU A 112 -2.40 8.47 34.87
N GLY A 113 -1.71 9.54 34.48
CA GLY A 113 -0.61 10.10 35.27
C GLY A 113 -1.07 10.59 36.64
N PHE A 114 -2.25 11.22 36.73
CA PHE A 114 -2.80 11.70 37.99
C PHE A 114 -3.22 10.55 38.92
N MET A 115 -3.74 9.43 38.40
CA MET A 115 -4.04 8.26 39.23
C MET A 115 -2.79 7.54 39.76
N ILE A 116 -1.69 7.54 39.00
CA ILE A 116 -0.46 6.82 39.40
C ILE A 116 0.41 7.68 40.33
N PHE A 117 0.50 8.99 40.09
CA PHE A 117 1.41 9.89 40.80
C PHE A 117 0.70 10.94 41.66
N GLY A 118 -0.62 11.08 41.57
CA GLY A 118 -1.40 12.09 42.28
C GLY A 118 -1.90 11.66 43.66
N GLU A 119 -1.43 10.54 44.21
CA GLU A 119 -1.63 10.21 45.62
C GLU A 119 -0.50 10.84 46.46
N ILE A 120 -0.62 12.15 46.72
CA ILE A 120 0.02 12.89 47.82
C ILE A 120 -0.99 13.89 48.38
#